data_AF-A0A3D0W7K7-F1
#
_entry.id   AF-A0A3D0W7K7-F1
#
_cell.length_a   1.000
_cell.length_b   1.000
_cell.length_c   1.000
_cell.angle_alpha   90.00
_cell.angle_beta   90.00
_cell.angle_gamma   90.00
#
_symmetry.space_group_name_H-M   'P 1'
#
loop_
_entity.id
_entity.type
_entity.pdbx_description
1 polymer ?
#
loop_
_entity_poly.entity_id
_entity_poly.type
_entity_poly.pdbx_seq_one_letter_code
_entity_poly.pdbx_strand_id
1 'polypeptide(L)'
;MVLSFILRRPQLDARHRSGDIRLSRGLRIVVTGEGPTPVFATGSEYGVAAPTFDVVFVHGLSGDRRTTWTAKDGAFWPQWLADEFAHINVYLAGYDSSAFAGILLGSGASIQDLATTLADGLISRPRQAENIVLITHSLGGLIVKQMLRRCADSADVRFKNLVDKVRAVVFLGTPHQGAQLASAFNLILKPFKSKASQQLAYSGADLVDLSNFFSNFAVREKVVVRPYYETEKTFGVRIVDQVTANPNVHGAEPIAVQTNHIDICKPDTTLALVYLSVCELLRTLPSAGRSLVVAGHATSGASRSGGENLMPDAVTTMIHSLPTVSPEFALAPATDIAAPEGLTSDILEDFAYFTTVAADDRRPLDQKLREAGRTYQIKDATRRKERFAMALRRHIAQPSAVTRYTQLLGDVESRFARHVRRPISEGATLAQIDHAIQSDVLDPCVSQFSSPGSEITSALVDNALYYLAGNCHVSWDA
;
A
#
# COMPACT_ATOMS: atom_id res chain seq x y z
N MET A 1 44.21 4.54 61.63
CA MET A 1 43.90 5.85 61.02
C MET A 1 42.51 5.73 60.42
N VAL A 2 41.58 6.50 60.97
CA VAL A 2 40.12 6.42 60.82
C VAL A 2 39.64 7.62 59.98
N LEU A 3 38.38 7.55 59.50
CA LEU A 3 37.49 8.63 58.99
C LEU A 3 37.74 9.06 57.53
N SER A 4 36.78 9.56 56.74
CA SER A 4 35.31 9.59 56.65
C SER A 4 34.99 10.68 55.62
N PHE A 5 33.88 10.53 54.86
CA PHE A 5 33.04 11.59 54.25
C PHE A 5 33.67 12.66 53.33
N ILE A 6 33.06 12.86 52.16
CA ILE A 6 32.19 14.03 51.85
C ILE A 6 31.63 13.90 50.43
N LEU A 7 30.30 13.93 50.35
CA LEU A 7 29.48 14.20 49.18
C LEU A 7 29.79 15.59 48.59
N ARG A 8 30.05 15.68 47.28
CA ARG A 8 29.69 16.88 46.48
C ARG A 8 29.26 16.48 45.08
N ARG A 9 27.97 16.69 44.78
CA ARG A 9 27.47 16.88 43.42
C ARG A 9 28.18 18.09 42.78
N PRO A 10 28.43 18.07 41.46
CA PRO A 10 28.37 19.28 40.67
C PRO A 10 27.14 19.28 39.78
N GLN A 11 26.57 20.48 39.67
CA GLN A 11 25.36 20.91 38.98
C GLN A 11 25.20 20.41 37.54
N LEU A 12 23.95 20.10 37.19
CA LEU A 12 23.44 20.14 35.83
C LEU A 12 23.63 21.55 35.27
N ASP A 13 24.63 21.72 34.40
CA ASP A 13 24.77 22.91 33.57
C ASP A 13 24.02 22.64 32.26
N ALA A 14 22.81 23.19 32.17
CA ALA A 14 22.00 23.20 30.96
C ALA A 14 22.70 24.02 29.88
N ARG A 15 23.44 23.34 28.99
CA ARG A 15 23.88 23.91 27.72
C ARG A 15 23.50 22.95 26.61
N HIS A 16 22.46 23.33 25.87
CA HIS A 16 22.23 22.88 24.50
C HIS A 16 23.55 22.99 23.73
N ARG A 17 24.21 21.85 23.51
CA ARG A 17 25.28 21.74 22.53
C ARG A 17 24.65 21.32 21.21
N SER A 18 24.42 22.29 20.35
CA SER A 18 24.34 22.07 18.91
C SER A 18 25.67 21.48 18.46
N GLY A 19 25.67 20.17 18.16
CA GLY A 19 26.84 19.46 17.66
C GLY A 19 27.05 19.77 16.19
N ASP A 20 27.94 20.72 15.89
CA ASP A 20 28.44 21.01 14.55
C ASP A 20 29.43 19.91 14.15
N ILE A 21 28.96 18.90 13.39
CA ILE A 21 29.85 17.91 12.77
C ILE A 21 30.13 18.38 11.34
N ARG A 22 31.32 18.96 11.14
CA ARG A 22 31.86 19.23 9.79
C ARG A 22 32.22 17.91 9.12
N LEU A 23 31.38 17.47 8.17
CA LEU A 23 31.81 16.59 7.10
C LEU A 23 32.17 17.45 5.87
N SER A 24 33.37 17.23 5.37
CA SER A 24 33.95 17.89 4.19
C SER A 24 33.06 17.64 2.95
N ARG A 25 32.78 18.74 2.22
CA ARG A 25 31.87 18.88 1.05
C ARG A 25 30.39 19.12 1.37
N GLY A 26 30.13 20.27 2.01
CA GLY A 26 29.22 21.30 1.50
C GLY A 26 27.79 20.94 1.09
N LEU A 27 26.98 20.45 2.03
CA LEU A 27 25.53 20.64 2.01
C LEU A 27 25.07 20.98 3.44
N ARG A 28 24.82 22.27 3.71
CA ARG A 28 24.29 22.72 5.00
C ARG A 28 22.76 22.62 4.96
N ILE A 29 22.23 21.50 5.44
CA ILE A 29 20.79 21.42 5.76
C ILE A 29 20.64 21.88 7.21
N VAL A 30 19.98 23.02 7.40
CA VAL A 30 19.54 23.45 8.73
C VAL A 30 18.34 22.59 9.11
N VAL A 31 18.61 21.43 9.74
CA VAL A 31 17.57 20.64 10.40
C VAL A 31 17.36 21.26 11.78
N THR A 32 16.48 22.26 11.88
CA THR A 32 16.04 22.78 13.18
C THR A 32 14.54 23.03 13.15
N GLY A 33 13.77 22.12 13.77
CA GLY A 33 12.36 22.34 14.10
C GLY A 33 11.39 21.24 13.65
N GLU A 34 10.29 21.12 14.38
CA GLU A 34 9.16 20.23 14.08
C GLU A 34 8.46 20.56 12.74
N GLY A 35 8.70 21.74 12.16
CA GLY A 35 8.14 22.17 10.87
C GLY A 35 8.89 21.67 9.61
N PRO A 36 8.35 21.95 8.41
CA PRO A 36 8.95 21.54 7.13
C PRO A 36 10.36 22.10 6.92
N THR A 37 11.27 21.28 6.40
CA THR A 37 12.65 21.64 6.10
C THR A 37 12.78 22.08 4.63
N PRO A 38 13.22 23.30 4.32
CA PRO A 38 13.38 23.74 2.94
C PRO A 38 14.59 23.06 2.26
N VAL A 39 14.47 22.82 0.96
CA VAL A 39 15.57 22.44 0.07
C VAL A 39 15.79 23.59 -0.90
N PHE A 40 16.96 24.22 -0.82
CA PHE A 40 17.32 25.32 -1.70
C PHE A 40 18.06 24.83 -2.92
N ALA A 41 17.91 25.53 -4.04
CA ALA A 41 18.70 25.27 -5.24
C ALA A 41 20.21 25.35 -4.94
N THR A 42 21.01 24.57 -5.64
CA THR A 42 22.45 24.49 -5.48
C THR A 42 23.07 25.88 -5.65
N GLY A 43 23.76 26.36 -4.62
CA GLY A 43 24.35 27.70 -4.58
C GLY A 43 23.42 28.80 -4.04
N SER A 44 22.19 28.48 -3.62
CA SER A 44 21.28 29.39 -2.92
C SER A 44 21.21 29.08 -1.43
N GLU A 45 21.10 30.13 -0.61
CA GLU A 45 20.85 30.03 0.84
C GLU A 45 19.41 30.40 1.23
N TYR A 46 18.60 30.85 0.26
CA TYR A 46 17.26 31.36 0.50
C TYR A 46 16.23 30.75 -0.45
N GLY A 47 14.98 30.70 0.02
CA GLY A 47 13.84 30.29 -0.80
C GLY A 47 13.48 31.34 -1.85
N VAL A 48 12.70 30.93 -2.84
CA VAL A 48 12.28 31.78 -3.96
C VAL A 48 11.46 32.97 -3.44
N ALA A 49 11.72 34.17 -3.94
CA ALA A 49 11.06 35.39 -3.47
C ALA A 49 9.56 35.41 -3.82
N ALA A 50 9.20 34.93 -5.02
CA ALA A 50 7.84 34.83 -5.52
C ALA A 50 7.61 33.44 -6.15
N PRO A 51 7.45 32.40 -5.31
CA PRO A 51 7.26 31.03 -5.79
C PRO A 51 5.87 30.87 -6.44
N THR A 52 5.77 30.18 -7.56
CA THR A 52 4.47 29.81 -8.14
C THR A 52 3.89 28.55 -7.51
N PHE A 53 4.77 27.64 -7.05
CA PHE A 53 4.39 26.40 -6.36
C PHE A 53 5.24 26.16 -5.11
N ASP A 54 4.62 25.63 -4.07
CA ASP A 54 5.29 24.92 -2.98
C ASP A 54 5.16 23.41 -3.28
N VAL A 55 6.29 22.74 -3.47
CA VAL A 55 6.35 21.28 -3.64
C VAL A 55 6.77 20.66 -2.31
N VAL A 56 5.86 19.88 -1.72
CA VAL A 56 6.04 19.36 -0.35
C VAL A 56 6.11 17.85 -0.39
N PHE A 57 7.25 17.32 0.03
CA PHE A 57 7.51 15.90 0.20
C PHE A 57 7.08 15.45 1.60
N VAL A 58 6.27 14.40 1.71
CA VAL A 58 5.78 13.86 2.99
C VAL A 58 6.15 12.38 3.09
N HIS A 59 7.08 12.06 3.99
CA HIS A 59 7.61 10.71 4.11
C HIS A 59 6.61 9.73 4.76
N GLY A 60 6.84 8.43 4.53
CA GLY A 60 6.06 7.36 5.13
C GLY A 60 6.56 6.92 6.51
N LEU A 61 6.09 5.74 6.93
CA LEU A 61 6.48 5.11 8.18
C LEU A 61 7.98 4.83 8.23
N SER A 62 8.62 5.03 9.39
CA SER A 62 10.07 4.81 9.63
C SER A 62 11.05 5.59 8.75
N GLY A 63 10.53 6.49 7.93
CA GLY A 63 11.33 7.40 7.13
C GLY A 63 11.95 8.50 7.97
N ASP A 64 12.91 9.17 7.36
CA ASP A 64 13.37 10.49 7.77
C ASP A 64 13.16 11.45 6.59
N ARG A 65 12.98 12.74 6.90
CA ARG A 65 12.70 13.81 5.94
C ARG A 65 13.68 13.82 4.77
N ARG A 66 14.92 13.38 4.96
CA ARG A 66 15.91 13.26 3.88
C ARG A 66 15.98 11.85 3.31
N THR A 67 16.26 10.86 4.16
CA THR A 67 16.65 9.52 3.70
C THR A 67 15.55 8.79 2.91
N THR A 68 14.28 9.12 3.12
CA THR A 68 13.17 8.57 2.33
C THR A 68 13.29 8.88 0.85
N TRP A 69 13.89 10.02 0.48
CA TRP A 69 13.96 10.49 -0.90
C TRP A 69 15.36 10.37 -1.50
N THR A 70 16.26 9.67 -0.81
CA THR A 70 17.65 9.47 -1.26
C THR A 70 17.84 8.04 -1.72
N ALA A 71 18.27 7.84 -2.98
CA ALA A 71 18.61 6.54 -3.52
C ALA A 71 19.94 6.02 -2.94
N LYS A 72 20.26 4.74 -3.21
CA LYS A 72 21.40 4.03 -2.60
C LYS A 72 22.75 4.65 -2.98
N ASP A 73 22.85 5.25 -4.16
CA ASP A 73 24.02 5.96 -4.67
C ASP A 73 24.14 7.41 -4.16
N GLY A 74 23.18 7.86 -3.35
CA GLY A 74 23.13 9.22 -2.81
C GLY A 74 22.33 10.22 -3.66
N ALA A 75 21.77 9.80 -4.80
CA ALA A 75 20.87 10.63 -5.60
C ALA A 75 19.69 11.12 -4.76
N PHE A 76 19.42 12.42 -4.79
CA PHE A 76 18.40 13.07 -3.96
C PHE A 76 17.56 14.02 -4.81
N TRP A 77 16.46 13.49 -5.33
CA TRP A 77 15.65 14.16 -6.33
C TRP A 77 14.88 15.42 -5.89
N PRO A 78 14.60 15.69 -4.59
CA PRO A 78 14.09 17.00 -4.19
C PRO A 78 15.08 18.14 -4.54
N GLN A 79 16.40 17.88 -4.51
CA GLN A 79 17.40 18.85 -4.96
C GLN A 79 17.31 19.08 -6.47
N TRP A 80 17.11 18.03 -7.25
CA TRP A 80 16.97 18.15 -8.71
C TRP A 80 15.75 18.99 -9.09
N LEU A 81 14.64 18.91 -8.34
CA LEU A 81 13.49 19.79 -8.56
C LEU A 81 13.81 21.25 -8.19
N ALA A 82 14.49 21.48 -7.06
CA ALA A 82 14.89 22.82 -6.66
C ALA A 82 15.85 23.48 -7.67
N ASP A 83 16.74 22.68 -8.27
CA ASP A 83 17.71 23.13 -9.28
C ASP A 83 17.06 23.35 -10.66
N GLU A 84 16.15 22.47 -11.07
CA GLU A 84 15.45 22.54 -12.38
C GLU A 84 14.43 23.70 -12.43
N PHE A 85 13.74 23.98 -11.32
CA PHE A 85 12.63 24.94 -11.29
C PHE A 85 12.95 26.14 -10.39
N ALA A 86 13.51 27.20 -10.96
CA ALA A 86 13.85 28.43 -10.24
C ALA A 86 12.66 29.19 -9.61
N HIS A 87 11.43 28.78 -9.88
CA HIS A 87 10.20 29.45 -9.45
C HIS A 87 9.37 28.61 -8.46
N ILE A 88 9.91 27.53 -7.91
CA ILE A 88 9.23 26.73 -6.88
C ILE A 88 10.01 26.76 -5.57
N ASN A 89 9.31 26.57 -4.46
CA ASN A 89 9.94 26.13 -3.23
C ASN A 89 9.81 24.61 -3.11
N VAL A 90 10.85 23.97 -2.57
CA VAL A 90 10.81 22.54 -2.22
C VAL A 90 10.93 22.38 -0.71
N TYR A 91 10.04 21.61 -0.12
CA TYR A 91 10.02 21.32 1.32
C TYR A 91 9.99 19.83 1.60
N LEU A 92 10.75 19.40 2.59
CA LEU A 92 10.68 18.07 3.20
C LEU A 92 9.87 18.20 4.49
N ALA A 93 8.65 17.70 4.47
CA ALA A 93 7.76 17.67 5.62
C ALA A 93 7.57 16.24 6.11
N GLY A 94 7.08 16.15 7.33
CA GLY A 94 6.80 14.89 7.98
C GLY A 94 7.06 14.97 9.47
N TYR A 95 7.06 13.82 10.09
CA TYR A 95 6.94 13.65 11.53
C TYR A 95 8.12 12.84 12.06
N ASP A 96 8.39 12.96 13.35
CA ASP A 96 9.36 12.06 13.96
C ASP A 96 8.84 10.63 13.87
N SER A 97 9.55 9.77 13.13
CA SER A 97 9.17 8.38 12.95
C SER A 97 9.23 7.58 14.26
N SER A 98 10.00 8.04 15.24
CA SER A 98 10.00 7.50 16.61
C SER A 98 8.74 7.89 17.38
N ALA A 99 8.18 9.07 17.14
CA ALA A 99 6.87 9.47 17.69
C ALA A 99 5.74 8.61 17.12
N PHE A 100 5.82 8.22 15.83
CA PHE A 100 4.89 7.25 15.24
C PHE A 100 5.11 5.84 15.79
N ALA A 101 6.35 5.40 16.00
CA ALA A 101 6.63 4.14 16.69
C ALA A 101 6.03 4.14 18.11
N GLY A 102 6.03 5.29 18.79
CA GLY A 102 5.31 5.49 20.06
C GLY A 102 3.80 5.24 19.96
N ILE A 103 3.12 5.60 18.86
CA ILE A 103 1.68 5.30 18.63
C ILE A 103 1.46 3.79 18.66
N LEU A 104 2.35 3.07 17.97
CA LEU A 104 2.38 1.61 17.92
C LEU A 104 2.89 0.98 19.22
N LEU A 105 3.15 1.78 20.26
CA LEU A 105 3.47 1.36 21.62
C LEU A 105 2.45 1.92 22.65
N GLY A 106 1.38 2.57 22.18
CA GLY A 106 0.34 3.15 23.02
C GLY A 106 0.66 4.53 23.63
N SER A 107 1.74 5.19 23.19
CA SER A 107 2.28 6.42 23.82
C SER A 107 2.64 7.56 22.85
N GLY A 108 2.34 7.45 21.54
CA GLY A 108 2.71 8.43 20.51
C GLY A 108 1.53 9.11 19.81
N ALA A 109 1.84 10.09 18.96
CA ALA A 109 0.90 11.02 18.30
C ALA A 109 0.11 10.38 17.15
N SER A 110 -1.22 10.26 17.25
CA SER A 110 -2.07 9.56 16.26
C SER A 110 -1.95 10.13 14.82
N ILE A 111 -2.44 9.40 13.80
CA ILE A 111 -2.51 9.94 12.41
C ILE A 111 -3.26 11.29 12.35
N GLN A 112 -4.22 11.51 13.25
CA GLN A 112 -4.92 12.79 13.37
C GLN A 112 -4.02 13.91 13.90
N ASP A 113 -3.21 13.60 14.91
CA ASP A 113 -2.25 14.55 15.47
C ASP A 113 -1.18 14.89 14.44
N LEU A 114 -0.62 13.88 13.77
CA LEU A 114 0.37 14.08 12.71
C LEU A 114 -0.17 14.89 11.54
N ALA A 115 -1.42 14.67 11.15
CA ALA A 115 -2.09 15.46 10.13
C ALA A 115 -2.22 16.94 10.56
N THR A 116 -2.53 17.19 11.83
CA THR A 116 -2.69 18.55 12.36
C THR A 116 -1.35 19.26 12.49
N THR A 117 -0.32 18.58 12.99
CA THR A 117 1.06 19.09 13.05
C THR A 117 1.60 19.38 11.65
N LEU A 118 1.33 18.50 10.67
CA LEU A 118 1.71 18.74 9.29
C LEU A 118 1.02 20.00 8.76
N ALA A 119 -0.31 20.13 8.91
CA ALA A 119 -1.05 21.31 8.46
C ALA A 119 -0.50 22.61 9.07
N ASP A 120 -0.31 22.65 10.39
CA ASP A 120 0.18 23.84 11.09
C ASP A 120 1.62 24.20 10.65
N GLY A 121 2.48 23.20 10.49
CA GLY A 121 3.82 23.39 9.93
C GLY A 121 3.81 23.90 8.50
N LEU A 122 2.85 23.45 7.68
CA LEU A 122 2.64 23.94 6.32
C LEU A 122 2.12 25.38 6.28
N ILE A 123 1.21 25.75 7.20
CA ILE A 123 0.67 27.11 7.36
C ILE A 123 1.73 28.09 7.89
N SER A 124 2.70 27.59 8.64
CA SER A 124 3.73 28.42 9.28
C SER A 124 4.97 28.65 8.42
N ARG A 125 4.99 28.13 7.18
CA ARG A 125 6.16 28.29 6.29
C ARG A 125 6.37 29.75 5.88
N PRO A 126 7.64 30.21 5.80
CA PRO A 126 7.95 31.49 5.20
C PRO A 126 7.78 31.44 3.68
N ARG A 127 7.30 32.54 3.08
CA ARG A 127 7.14 32.72 1.62
C ARG A 127 6.34 31.59 0.94
N GLN A 128 5.06 31.55 1.23
CA GLN A 128 4.14 30.54 0.67
C GLN A 128 3.79 30.86 -0.78
N ALA A 129 3.73 29.82 -1.61
CA ALA A 129 3.06 29.91 -2.90
C ALA A 129 1.54 29.88 -2.75
N GLU A 130 0.85 30.26 -3.84
CA GLU A 130 -0.61 30.12 -3.97
C GLU A 130 -1.03 28.73 -4.49
N ASN A 131 -0.07 27.87 -4.82
CA ASN A 131 -0.33 26.53 -5.34
C ASN A 131 0.59 25.53 -4.62
N ILE A 132 0.02 24.42 -4.16
CA ILE A 132 0.73 23.36 -3.44
C ILE A 132 0.64 22.05 -4.23
N VAL A 133 1.78 21.40 -4.39
CA VAL A 133 1.89 20.02 -4.89
C VAL A 133 2.42 19.15 -3.76
N LEU A 134 1.66 18.11 -3.39
CA LEU A 134 2.04 17.18 -2.34
C LEU A 134 2.61 15.91 -2.97
N ILE A 135 3.81 15.51 -2.59
CA ILE A 135 4.44 14.24 -3.01
C ILE A 135 4.58 13.38 -1.77
N THR A 136 3.96 12.22 -1.77
CA THR A 136 3.79 11.41 -0.56
C THR A 136 4.26 9.99 -0.79
N HIS A 137 4.79 9.36 0.26
CA HIS A 137 5.17 7.95 0.23
C HIS A 137 4.38 7.16 1.28
N SER A 138 3.85 6.00 0.89
CA SER A 138 3.26 5.02 1.81
C SER A 138 2.27 5.68 2.78
N LEU A 139 2.43 5.48 4.10
CA LEU A 139 1.64 6.10 5.17
C LEU A 139 1.56 7.64 5.11
N GLY A 140 2.57 8.32 4.58
CA GLY A 140 2.55 9.78 4.42
C GLY A 140 1.36 10.25 3.58
N GLY A 141 0.94 9.44 2.60
CA GLY A 141 -0.25 9.72 1.81
C GLY A 141 -1.55 9.63 2.62
N LEU A 142 -1.65 8.69 3.57
CA LEU A 142 -2.81 8.61 4.47
C LEU A 142 -2.86 9.82 5.43
N ILE A 143 -1.70 10.25 5.94
CA ILE A 143 -1.60 11.46 6.77
C ILE A 143 -2.00 12.70 5.98
N VAL A 144 -1.58 12.82 4.72
CA VAL A 144 -2.01 13.90 3.84
C VAL A 144 -3.51 13.86 3.59
N LYS A 145 -4.11 12.69 3.32
CA LYS A 145 -5.58 12.58 3.19
C LYS A 145 -6.28 13.08 4.46
N GLN A 146 -5.76 12.69 5.63
CA GLN A 146 -6.34 13.11 6.90
C GLN A 146 -6.15 14.61 7.17
N MET A 147 -5.02 15.17 6.76
CA MET A 147 -4.73 16.61 6.82
C MET A 147 -5.74 17.37 5.96
N LEU A 148 -5.96 16.96 4.71
CA LEU A 148 -6.93 17.59 3.81
C LEU A 148 -8.34 17.55 4.39
N ARG A 149 -8.75 16.42 4.99
CA ARG A 149 -10.06 16.30 5.69
C ARG A 149 -10.19 17.31 6.81
N ARG A 150 -9.20 17.36 7.72
CA ARG A 150 -9.20 18.30 8.84
C ARG A 150 -9.23 19.74 8.37
N CYS A 151 -8.45 20.07 7.34
CA CYS A 151 -8.38 21.42 6.81
C CYS A 151 -9.71 21.86 6.18
N ALA A 152 -10.33 20.99 5.38
CA ALA A 152 -11.62 21.26 4.73
C ALA A 152 -12.76 21.46 5.75
N ASP A 153 -12.76 20.68 6.83
CA ASP A 153 -13.80 20.73 7.88
C ASP A 153 -13.52 21.81 8.94
N SER A 154 -12.34 22.44 8.92
CA SER A 154 -11.91 23.40 9.96
C SER A 154 -12.71 24.71 9.87
N ALA A 155 -13.02 25.30 11.02
CA ALA A 155 -13.55 26.67 11.09
C ALA A 155 -12.45 27.74 10.97
N ASP A 156 -11.17 27.37 11.17
CA ASP A 156 -10.04 28.28 11.04
C ASP A 156 -9.73 28.52 9.56
N VAL A 157 -9.87 29.77 9.13
CA VAL A 157 -9.64 30.22 7.75
C VAL A 157 -8.23 29.88 7.26
N ARG A 158 -7.23 29.83 8.15
CA ARG A 158 -5.85 29.46 7.77
C ARG A 158 -5.78 28.03 7.24
N PHE A 159 -6.52 27.10 7.86
CA PHE A 159 -6.59 25.71 7.44
C PHE A 159 -7.38 25.55 6.15
N LYS A 160 -8.50 26.28 5.99
CA LYS A 160 -9.23 26.32 4.72
C LYS A 160 -8.37 26.84 3.57
N ASN A 161 -7.68 27.95 3.78
CA ASN A 161 -6.76 28.52 2.78
C ASN A 161 -5.64 27.54 2.40
N LEU A 162 -5.14 26.72 3.34
CA LEU A 162 -4.15 25.70 3.02
C LEU A 162 -4.70 24.66 2.03
N VAL A 163 -5.91 24.15 2.28
CA VAL A 163 -6.51 23.13 1.42
C VAL A 163 -6.91 23.68 0.05
N ASP A 164 -7.38 24.93 -0.01
CA ASP A 164 -7.75 25.63 -1.26
C ASP A 164 -6.55 25.87 -2.19
N LYS A 165 -5.32 25.83 -1.65
CA LYS A 165 -4.08 25.96 -2.43
C LYS A 165 -3.60 24.64 -3.03
N VAL A 166 -4.12 23.49 -2.60
CA VAL A 166 -3.66 22.18 -3.10
C VAL A 166 -4.13 21.98 -4.55
N ARG A 167 -3.19 21.83 -5.48
CA ARG A 167 -3.46 21.62 -6.91
C ARG A 167 -3.23 20.19 -7.34
N ALA A 168 -2.30 19.50 -6.69
CA ALA A 168 -2.01 18.11 -7.03
C ALA A 168 -1.49 17.29 -5.84
N VAL A 169 -1.73 15.98 -5.91
CA VAL A 169 -1.17 14.99 -5.00
C VAL A 169 -0.57 13.83 -5.79
N VAL A 170 0.68 13.51 -5.51
CA VAL A 170 1.41 12.35 -6.04
C VAL A 170 1.54 11.32 -4.92
N PHE A 171 1.00 10.13 -5.14
CA PHE A 171 1.07 9.01 -4.20
C PHE A 171 2.09 7.99 -4.68
N LEU A 172 3.13 7.74 -3.90
CA LEU A 172 4.15 6.73 -4.18
C LEU A 172 3.95 5.56 -3.22
N GLY A 173 3.31 4.49 -3.70
CA GLY A 173 3.03 3.30 -2.89
C GLY A 173 2.10 3.59 -1.71
N THR A 174 1.13 4.49 -1.84
CA THR A 174 0.15 4.71 -0.75
C THR A 174 -1.02 3.74 -0.89
N PRO A 175 -1.36 2.98 0.16
CA PRO A 175 -2.55 2.14 0.11
C PRO A 175 -3.83 2.98 0.26
N HIS A 176 -4.88 2.66 -0.48
CA HIS A 176 -6.12 3.44 -0.55
C HIS A 176 -7.39 2.60 -0.38
N GLN A 177 -7.44 1.36 -0.85
CA GLN A 177 -8.71 0.62 -0.94
C GLN A 177 -9.03 -0.36 0.21
N GLY A 178 -10.07 -0.06 1.00
CA GLY A 178 -10.87 -1.09 1.69
C GLY A 178 -10.14 -2.03 2.65
N ALA A 179 -10.59 -3.29 2.72
CA ALA A 179 -9.96 -4.34 3.53
C ALA A 179 -8.50 -4.62 3.11
N GLN A 180 -8.16 -4.38 1.84
CA GLN A 180 -6.80 -4.54 1.30
C GLN A 180 -5.87 -3.44 1.82
N LEU A 181 -6.37 -2.20 1.98
CA LEU A 181 -5.68 -1.11 2.68
C LEU A 181 -5.39 -1.51 4.12
N ALA A 182 -6.33 -2.09 4.87
CA ALA A 182 -6.04 -2.58 6.22
C ALA A 182 -4.95 -3.66 6.24
N SER A 183 -4.91 -4.56 5.25
CA SER A 183 -3.86 -5.57 5.11
C SER A 183 -2.50 -4.97 4.74
N ALA A 184 -2.44 -4.10 3.72
CA ALA A 184 -1.23 -3.38 3.31
C ALA A 184 -0.69 -2.48 4.42
N PHE A 185 -1.58 -1.77 5.11
CA PHE A 185 -1.25 -0.96 6.28
C PHE A 185 -0.67 -1.82 7.40
N ASN A 186 -1.28 -2.97 7.71
CA ASN A 186 -0.69 -3.91 8.67
C ASN A 186 0.69 -4.43 8.26
N LEU A 187 0.93 -4.64 6.97
CA LEU A 187 2.21 -5.09 6.45
C LEU A 187 3.29 -4.01 6.57
N ILE A 188 2.93 -2.76 6.29
CA ILE A 188 3.76 -1.57 6.52
C ILE A 188 4.12 -1.47 8.02
N LEU A 189 3.14 -1.68 8.91
CA LEU A 189 3.33 -1.57 10.36
C LEU A 189 4.01 -2.79 11.01
N LYS A 190 4.04 -3.96 10.36
CA LYS A 190 4.53 -5.22 10.93
C LYS A 190 5.92 -5.11 11.59
N PRO A 191 6.92 -4.43 11.00
CA PRO A 191 8.24 -4.29 11.63
C PRO A 191 8.25 -3.45 12.92
N PHE A 192 7.18 -2.70 13.21
CA PHE A 192 7.11 -1.72 14.30
C PHE A 192 6.15 -2.13 15.43
N LYS A 193 5.56 -3.33 15.35
CA LYS A 193 4.69 -3.86 16.41
C LYS A 193 5.56 -4.44 17.54
N SER A 194 5.53 -3.81 18.72
CA SER A 194 6.03 -4.43 19.95
C SER A 194 4.86 -4.85 20.87
N LYS A 195 5.13 -5.66 21.90
CA LYS A 195 4.15 -6.41 22.73
C LYS A 195 3.13 -5.57 23.53
N ALA A 196 3.03 -4.27 23.33
CA ALA A 196 2.06 -3.41 24.01
C ALA A 196 1.53 -2.32 23.08
N SER A 197 0.39 -2.55 22.43
CA SER A 197 -0.38 -1.49 21.75
C SER A 197 -1.68 -2.04 21.12
N GLN A 198 -2.75 -2.05 21.90
CA GLN A 198 -4.06 -2.53 21.44
C GLN A 198 -5.06 -1.42 21.10
N GLN A 199 -4.67 -0.13 20.99
CA GLN A 199 -5.69 0.93 20.89
C GLN A 199 -5.44 2.09 19.91
N LEU A 200 -4.47 2.04 19.00
CA LEU A 200 -4.21 3.20 18.11
C LEU A 200 -4.04 2.89 16.60
N ALA A 201 -4.40 1.69 16.15
CA ALA A 201 -4.53 1.45 14.72
C ALA A 201 -5.90 1.98 14.24
N TYR A 202 -5.90 2.88 13.27
CA TYR A 202 -7.10 3.24 12.50
C TYR A 202 -7.90 1.99 12.20
N SER A 203 -9.21 1.99 12.52
CA SER A 203 -10.04 0.85 12.17
C SER A 203 -10.12 0.72 10.65
N GLY A 204 -10.37 -0.49 10.14
CA GLY A 204 -10.59 -0.68 8.70
C GLY A 204 -11.74 0.20 8.16
N ALA A 205 -12.74 0.50 9.00
CA ALA A 205 -13.83 1.40 8.66
C ALA A 205 -13.36 2.86 8.52
N ASP A 206 -12.50 3.34 9.42
CA ASP A 206 -11.95 4.70 9.36
C ASP A 206 -11.09 4.91 8.10
N LEU A 207 -10.36 3.87 7.68
CA LEU A 207 -9.54 3.90 6.47
C LEU A 207 -10.41 3.93 5.19
N VAL A 208 -11.53 3.20 5.19
CA VAL A 208 -12.52 3.27 4.10
C VAL A 208 -13.15 4.66 4.02
N ASP A 209 -13.60 5.20 5.15
CA ASP A 209 -14.18 6.54 5.23
C ASP A 209 -13.20 7.60 4.74
N LEU A 210 -11.93 7.53 5.18
CA LEU A 210 -10.90 8.46 4.75
C LEU A 210 -10.62 8.37 3.23
N SER A 211 -10.66 7.17 2.65
CA SER A 211 -10.51 7.02 1.22
C SER A 211 -11.70 7.61 0.45
N ASN A 212 -12.93 7.39 0.92
CA ASN A 212 -14.14 7.94 0.33
C ASN A 212 -14.19 9.47 0.44
N PHE A 213 -13.76 10.03 1.57
CA PHE A 213 -13.58 11.46 1.71
C PHE A 213 -12.63 11.99 0.63
N PHE A 214 -11.44 11.39 0.51
CA PHE A 214 -10.42 11.89 -0.40
C PHE A 214 -10.85 11.82 -1.87
N SER A 215 -11.51 10.73 -2.28
CA SER A 215 -11.97 10.61 -3.67
C SER A 215 -12.96 11.71 -4.03
N ASN A 216 -13.93 11.97 -3.15
CA ASN A 216 -14.91 13.05 -3.33
C ASN A 216 -14.26 14.43 -3.29
N PHE A 217 -13.34 14.65 -2.34
CA PHE A 217 -12.58 15.89 -2.20
C PHE A 217 -11.79 16.20 -3.47
N ALA A 218 -11.03 15.23 -3.99
CA ALA A 218 -10.18 15.44 -5.15
C ALA A 218 -10.98 15.83 -6.39
N VAL A 219 -12.15 15.20 -6.60
CA VAL A 219 -13.05 15.54 -7.71
C VAL A 219 -13.65 16.94 -7.52
N ARG A 220 -14.15 17.25 -6.33
CA ARG A 220 -14.80 18.53 -6.03
C ARG A 220 -13.85 19.71 -6.16
N GLU A 221 -12.66 19.60 -5.59
CA GLU A 221 -11.63 20.65 -5.60
C GLU A 221 -10.76 20.62 -6.87
N LYS A 222 -11.03 19.70 -7.81
CA LYS A 222 -10.28 19.53 -9.07
C LYS A 222 -8.78 19.31 -8.84
N VAL A 223 -8.43 18.56 -7.80
CA VAL A 223 -7.05 18.20 -7.48
C VAL A 223 -6.56 17.13 -8.46
N VAL A 224 -5.45 17.39 -9.13
CA VAL A 224 -4.80 16.40 -10.00
C VAL A 224 -4.15 15.32 -9.14
N VAL A 225 -4.50 14.05 -9.37
CA VAL A 225 -3.97 12.92 -8.59
C VAL A 225 -3.12 12.02 -9.47
N ARG A 226 -1.91 11.68 -9.01
CA ARG A 226 -1.02 10.70 -9.67
C ARG A 226 -0.64 9.57 -8.72
N PRO A 227 -1.32 8.43 -8.79
CA PRO A 227 -0.99 7.27 -7.99
C PRO A 227 0.03 6.36 -8.68
N TYR A 228 1.02 5.90 -7.91
CA TYR A 228 2.04 4.96 -8.33
C TYR A 228 2.08 3.76 -7.40
N TYR A 229 2.34 2.58 -7.96
CA TYR A 229 2.47 1.34 -7.19
C TYR A 229 3.72 0.56 -7.61
N GLU A 230 4.26 -0.20 -6.66
CA GLU A 230 5.44 -1.02 -6.90
C GLU A 230 5.09 -2.32 -7.64
N THR A 231 5.96 -2.76 -8.55
CA THR A 231 5.82 -4.07 -9.18
C THR A 231 6.68 -5.15 -8.53
N GLU A 232 7.73 -4.77 -7.80
CA GLU A 232 8.61 -5.71 -7.12
C GLU A 232 8.21 -5.90 -5.65
N LYS A 233 8.69 -7.01 -5.07
CA LYS A 233 8.43 -7.37 -3.68
C LYS A 233 9.43 -6.67 -2.75
N THR A 234 8.96 -6.16 -1.62
CA THR A 234 9.80 -5.72 -0.50
C THR A 234 9.82 -6.82 0.56
N PHE A 235 11.00 -7.33 0.91
CA PHE A 235 11.15 -8.45 1.85
C PHE A 235 10.27 -9.67 1.51
N GLY A 236 10.14 -9.99 0.22
CA GLY A 236 9.37 -11.15 -0.26
C GLY A 236 7.87 -10.92 -0.47
N VAL A 237 7.32 -9.75 -0.10
CA VAL A 237 5.89 -9.41 -0.27
C VAL A 237 5.72 -8.10 -1.02
N ARG A 238 4.70 -8.01 -1.89
CA ARG A 238 4.31 -6.74 -2.51
C ARG A 238 3.40 -5.99 -1.53
N ILE A 239 3.77 -4.76 -1.16
CA ILE A 239 3.08 -4.03 -0.09
C ILE A 239 1.80 -3.38 -0.62
N VAL A 240 1.90 -2.74 -1.78
CA VAL A 240 0.84 -2.04 -2.48
C VAL A 240 0.86 -2.48 -3.94
N ASP A 241 -0.24 -3.09 -4.36
CA ASP A 241 -0.49 -3.45 -5.75
C ASP A 241 -1.34 -2.41 -6.46
N GLN A 242 -1.66 -2.66 -7.74
CA GLN A 242 -2.46 -1.76 -8.56
C GLN A 242 -3.82 -1.45 -7.93
N VAL A 243 -4.49 -2.45 -7.35
CA VAL A 243 -5.83 -2.28 -6.76
C VAL A 243 -5.72 -1.43 -5.51
N THR A 244 -4.79 -1.76 -4.63
CA THR A 244 -4.61 -1.08 -3.35
C THR A 244 -4.12 0.36 -3.56
N ALA A 245 -3.34 0.63 -4.61
CA ALA A 245 -2.88 1.98 -4.96
C ALA A 245 -3.93 2.88 -5.64
N ASN A 246 -5.13 2.37 -5.94
CA ASN A 246 -6.14 3.16 -6.63
C ASN A 246 -6.91 4.06 -5.64
N PRO A 247 -6.84 5.40 -5.79
CA PRO A 247 -7.50 6.34 -4.88
C PRO A 247 -9.01 6.50 -5.13
N ASN A 248 -9.57 5.79 -6.12
CA ASN A 248 -10.94 5.92 -6.61
C ASN A 248 -11.27 7.33 -7.11
N VAL A 249 -10.29 7.99 -7.75
CA VAL A 249 -10.46 9.31 -8.38
C VAL A 249 -10.51 9.10 -9.89
N HIS A 250 -11.58 9.57 -10.53
CA HIS A 250 -11.77 9.43 -11.97
C HIS A 250 -10.61 10.07 -12.75
N GLY A 251 -10.00 9.30 -13.65
CA GLY A 251 -8.86 9.74 -14.46
C GLY A 251 -7.50 9.65 -13.76
N ALA A 252 -7.43 9.10 -12.54
CA ALA A 252 -6.20 8.89 -11.79
C ALA A 252 -5.90 7.39 -11.63
N GLU A 253 -5.69 6.71 -12.77
CA GLU A 253 -5.35 5.29 -12.76
C GLU A 253 -3.93 5.04 -12.22
N PRO A 254 -3.71 4.00 -11.39
CA PRO A 254 -2.39 3.67 -10.86
C PRO A 254 -1.37 3.32 -11.92
N ILE A 255 -0.20 3.94 -11.83
CA ILE A 255 0.92 3.74 -12.75
C ILE A 255 1.96 2.81 -12.10
N ALA A 256 2.32 1.75 -12.80
CA ALA A 256 3.32 0.80 -12.35
C ALA A 256 4.73 1.41 -12.34
N VAL A 257 5.50 1.16 -11.29
CA VAL A 257 6.93 1.48 -11.22
C VAL A 257 7.73 0.20 -10.95
N GLN A 258 8.70 -0.08 -11.81
CA GLN A 258 9.56 -1.27 -11.74
C GLN A 258 10.59 -1.17 -10.61
N THR A 259 10.11 -1.33 -9.38
CA THR A 259 10.88 -1.21 -8.16
C THR A 259 10.07 -1.80 -7.00
N ASN A 260 10.64 -1.83 -5.81
CA ASN A 260 9.99 -2.28 -4.58
C ASN A 260 9.43 -1.08 -3.78
N HIS A 261 8.66 -1.36 -2.72
CA HIS A 261 7.98 -0.33 -1.92
C HIS A 261 8.90 0.69 -1.23
N ILE A 262 10.15 0.34 -0.96
CA ILE A 262 11.14 1.24 -0.34
C ILE A 262 11.77 2.15 -1.40
N ASP A 263 12.06 1.58 -2.57
CA ASP A 263 12.81 2.25 -3.62
C ASP A 263 11.90 3.03 -4.59
N ILE A 264 10.56 2.85 -4.54
CA ILE A 264 9.58 3.59 -5.37
C ILE A 264 9.63 5.11 -5.20
N CYS A 265 10.01 5.60 -4.02
CA CYS A 265 10.15 7.03 -3.73
C CYS A 265 11.56 7.57 -3.92
N LYS A 266 12.48 6.74 -4.45
CA LYS A 266 13.91 7.02 -4.59
C LYS A 266 14.39 6.91 -6.05
N PRO A 267 13.87 7.74 -6.98
CA PRO A 267 14.49 7.91 -8.29
C PRO A 267 16.01 8.09 -8.18
N ASP A 268 16.76 7.24 -8.85
CA ASP A 268 18.23 7.24 -8.90
C ASP A 268 18.78 8.05 -10.09
N THR A 269 17.92 8.41 -11.05
CA THR A 269 18.27 9.23 -12.20
C THR A 269 17.18 10.23 -12.58
N THR A 270 17.56 11.33 -13.23
CA THR A 270 16.64 12.32 -13.80
C THR A 270 15.86 11.81 -15.02
N LEU A 271 16.17 10.59 -15.50
CA LEU A 271 15.40 9.89 -16.52
C LEU A 271 14.33 8.95 -15.93
N ALA A 272 14.26 8.83 -14.60
CA ALA A 272 13.30 7.95 -13.95
C ALA A 272 11.86 8.45 -14.18
N LEU A 273 10.93 7.51 -14.41
CA LEU A 273 9.53 7.78 -14.74
C LEU A 273 8.86 8.74 -13.74
N VAL A 274 9.05 8.51 -12.44
CA VAL A 274 8.44 9.33 -11.38
C VAL A 274 8.94 10.77 -11.45
N TYR A 275 10.25 10.98 -11.62
CA TYR A 275 10.82 12.32 -11.73
C TYR A 275 10.32 13.05 -12.98
N LEU A 276 10.40 12.41 -14.15
CA LEU A 276 9.94 12.99 -15.42
C LEU A 276 8.45 13.36 -15.37
N SER A 277 7.62 12.48 -14.80
CA SER A 277 6.20 12.73 -14.60
C SER A 277 5.97 13.95 -13.70
N VAL A 278 6.65 14.05 -12.55
CA VAL A 278 6.51 15.21 -11.66
C VAL A 278 6.95 16.51 -12.34
N CYS A 279 8.03 16.47 -13.12
CA CYS A 279 8.47 17.63 -13.90
C CYS A 279 7.42 18.05 -14.94
N GLU A 280 6.80 17.10 -15.65
CA GLU A 280 5.72 17.42 -16.58
C GLU A 280 4.50 17.99 -15.83
N LEU A 281 4.11 17.42 -14.69
CA LEU A 281 3.01 17.93 -13.86
C LEU A 281 3.23 19.39 -13.47
N LEU A 282 4.42 19.73 -12.98
CA LEU A 282 4.74 21.11 -12.56
C LEU A 282 4.72 22.09 -13.74
N ARG A 283 5.06 21.65 -14.95
CA ARG A 283 5.00 22.48 -16.16
C ARG A 283 3.58 22.69 -16.67
N THR A 284 2.68 21.73 -16.47
CA THR A 284 1.31 21.75 -17.02
C THR A 284 0.26 22.25 -16.04
N LEU A 285 0.52 22.20 -14.73
CA LEU A 285 -0.42 22.71 -13.73
C LEU A 285 -0.67 24.22 -13.90
N PRO A 286 -1.93 24.67 -13.89
CA PRO A 286 -2.23 26.10 -13.93
C PRO A 286 -1.78 26.75 -12.62
N SER A 287 -0.92 27.75 -12.73
CA SER A 287 -0.61 28.63 -11.59
C SER A 287 -1.75 29.64 -11.44
N ALA A 288 -2.38 29.68 -10.26
CA ALA A 288 -3.30 30.75 -9.90
C ALA A 288 -2.53 32.10 -10.02
N GLY A 289 -2.83 32.88 -11.06
CA GLY A 289 -2.15 34.17 -11.32
C GLY A 289 -1.81 34.48 -12.78
N ARG A 290 -1.83 33.52 -13.71
CA ARG A 290 -1.83 33.85 -15.15
C ARG A 290 -3.26 34.02 -15.64
N SER A 291 -3.74 35.26 -15.61
CA SER A 291 -4.87 35.67 -16.46
C SER A 291 -4.56 35.18 -17.88
N LEU A 292 -5.45 34.34 -18.42
CA LEU A 292 -5.41 33.98 -19.82
C LEU A 292 -5.54 35.29 -20.61
N VAL A 293 -4.42 35.81 -21.09
CA VAL A 293 -4.46 36.72 -22.24
C VAL A 293 -4.99 35.87 -23.38
N VAL A 294 -6.31 35.91 -23.53
CA VAL A 294 -6.98 35.51 -24.76
C VAL A 294 -6.35 36.39 -25.82
N ALA A 295 -5.51 35.80 -26.68
CA ALA A 295 -5.07 36.45 -27.89
C ALA A 295 -6.33 36.83 -28.67
N GLY A 296 -6.67 38.11 -28.60
CA GLY A 296 -7.79 38.68 -29.33
C GLY A 296 -7.58 38.43 -30.81
N HIS A 297 -8.36 37.49 -31.36
CA HIS A 297 -8.58 37.46 -32.79
C HIS A 297 -9.41 38.68 -33.13
N ALA A 298 -8.76 39.61 -33.83
CA ALA A 298 -9.38 40.79 -34.41
C ALA A 298 -10.60 40.37 -35.25
N THR A 299 -11.77 40.83 -34.82
CA THR A 299 -12.96 40.85 -35.65
C THR A 299 -12.78 41.93 -36.70
N SER A 300 -12.51 41.53 -37.94
CA SER A 300 -12.83 42.36 -39.10
C SER A 300 -13.83 41.58 -39.94
N GLY A 301 -15.02 42.15 -40.06
CA GLY A 301 -16.11 41.59 -40.83
C GLY A 301 -15.88 41.77 -42.33
N ALA A 302 -16.30 40.77 -43.10
CA ALA A 302 -16.74 40.95 -44.46
C ALA A 302 -17.76 39.85 -44.81
N SER A 303 -18.99 40.29 -45.02
CA SER A 303 -20.07 39.52 -45.62
C SER A 303 -19.74 39.21 -47.08
N ARG A 304 -20.01 37.98 -47.55
CA ARG A 304 -20.65 37.72 -48.85
C ARG A 304 -21.06 36.26 -49.03
N SER A 305 -22.19 36.14 -49.72
CA SER A 305 -23.01 35.01 -50.14
C SER A 305 -22.38 34.05 -51.15
N GLY A 306 -22.92 32.83 -51.24
CA GLY A 306 -22.85 31.98 -52.44
C GLY A 306 -22.86 30.50 -52.09
N GLY A 307 -23.83 29.75 -52.60
CA GLY A 307 -24.02 28.33 -52.31
C GLY A 307 -23.16 27.40 -53.17
N GLU A 308 -23.17 26.11 -52.82
CA GLU A 308 -23.60 24.99 -53.68
C GLU A 308 -23.31 23.65 -52.98
N ASN A 309 -24.27 22.73 -53.12
CA ASN A 309 -24.14 21.33 -52.76
C ASN A 309 -23.10 20.64 -53.66
N LEU A 310 -22.24 19.80 -53.09
CA LEU A 310 -21.63 18.65 -53.74
C LEU A 310 -21.14 17.65 -52.65
N MET A 311 -21.82 16.51 -52.57
CA MET A 311 -21.24 15.21 -52.16
C MET A 311 -20.78 14.51 -53.47
N PRO A 312 -19.98 13.41 -53.50
CA PRO A 312 -19.82 12.40 -52.45
C PRO A 312 -18.43 11.69 -52.34
N ASP A 313 -18.39 10.69 -51.45
CA ASP A 313 -17.77 9.36 -51.59
C ASP A 313 -16.48 8.94 -50.85
N ALA A 314 -16.62 7.69 -50.37
CA ALA A 314 -15.64 6.67 -49.99
C ALA A 314 -14.93 6.80 -48.64
N VAL A 315 -15.26 5.92 -47.67
CA VAL A 315 -14.51 4.67 -47.42
C VAL A 315 -15.42 3.64 -46.73
N THR A 316 -15.62 2.51 -47.43
CA THR A 316 -16.23 1.27 -46.95
C THR A 316 -15.12 0.24 -46.71
N THR A 317 -15.15 -0.38 -45.52
CA THR A 317 -14.60 -1.70 -45.17
C THR A 317 -13.08 -1.89 -45.12
N MET A 318 -12.58 -2.26 -43.92
CA MET A 318 -11.69 -3.41 -43.69
C MET A 318 -11.85 -3.87 -42.24
N ILE A 319 -12.68 -4.90 -42.06
CA ILE A 319 -12.75 -5.78 -40.89
C ILE A 319 -11.72 -6.89 -41.12
N HIS A 320 -10.71 -6.98 -40.25
CA HIS A 320 -9.82 -8.13 -39.94
C HIS A 320 -8.61 -7.51 -39.19
N SER A 321 -8.17 -7.91 -37.99
CA SER A 321 -8.27 -9.16 -37.25
C SER A 321 -8.01 -8.86 -35.76
N LEU A 322 -8.79 -9.45 -34.86
CA LEU A 322 -8.55 -9.42 -33.42
C LEU A 322 -7.33 -10.30 -33.07
N PRO A 323 -6.38 -9.84 -32.23
CA PRO A 323 -5.46 -10.74 -31.57
C PRO A 323 -6.22 -11.46 -30.44
N THR A 324 -6.31 -12.78 -30.56
CA THR A 324 -6.64 -13.71 -29.47
C THR A 324 -5.68 -13.51 -28.30
N VAL A 325 -6.22 -13.09 -27.15
CA VAL A 325 -5.49 -13.04 -25.88
C VAL A 325 -5.61 -14.42 -25.23
N SER A 326 -4.46 -15.07 -25.03
CA SER A 326 -4.31 -16.36 -24.36
C SER A 326 -4.78 -16.33 -22.90
N PRO A 327 -5.29 -17.44 -22.33
CA PRO A 327 -5.69 -17.52 -20.94
C PRO A 327 -4.49 -17.93 -20.07
N GLU A 328 -3.74 -16.96 -19.54
CA GLU A 328 -2.79 -17.21 -18.45
C GLU A 328 -3.02 -16.20 -17.31
N PHE A 329 -4.02 -16.51 -16.48
CA PHE A 329 -4.12 -15.98 -15.11
C PHE A 329 -4.19 -17.18 -14.15
N ALA A 330 -3.05 -17.85 -13.97
CA ALA A 330 -2.84 -18.77 -12.87
C ALA A 330 -2.39 -17.94 -11.66
N LEU A 331 -3.23 -17.86 -10.61
CA LEU A 331 -2.83 -17.29 -9.32
C LEU A 331 -1.62 -18.05 -8.77
N ALA A 332 -0.64 -17.32 -8.26
CA ALA A 332 0.55 -17.87 -7.62
C ALA A 332 0.18 -18.88 -6.50
N PRO A 333 0.96 -19.97 -6.34
CA PRO A 333 0.69 -21.02 -5.36
C PRO A 333 0.73 -20.50 -3.93
N ALA A 334 -0.03 -21.16 -3.04
CA ALA A 334 -0.16 -20.81 -1.63
C ALA A 334 1.05 -21.34 -0.84
N THR A 335 2.21 -20.70 -0.98
CA THR A 335 3.47 -21.11 -0.30
C THR A 335 4.01 -20.13 0.75
N ASP A 336 3.41 -18.97 0.95
CA ASP A 336 3.96 -17.95 1.88
C ASP A 336 3.10 -17.78 3.13
N ILE A 337 3.03 -18.81 3.97
CA ILE A 337 2.45 -18.72 5.32
C ILE A 337 3.60 -18.76 6.34
N ALA A 338 3.86 -17.63 7.01
CA ALA A 338 4.96 -17.52 7.97
C ALA A 338 4.73 -18.41 9.20
N ALA A 339 5.76 -19.13 9.65
CA ALA A 339 5.70 -20.01 10.82
C ALA A 339 5.31 -19.22 12.10
N PRO A 340 4.37 -19.70 12.93
CA PRO A 340 3.97 -19.04 14.18
C PRO A 340 5.03 -19.21 15.27
N GLU A 341 5.16 -18.25 16.19
CA GLU A 341 6.06 -18.37 17.35
C GLU A 341 5.32 -18.95 18.57
N GLY A 342 5.96 -19.86 19.32
CA GLY A 342 5.40 -20.45 20.55
C GLY A 342 4.68 -21.80 20.39
N LEU A 343 4.93 -22.51 19.29
CA LEU A 343 4.44 -23.86 19.02
C LEU A 343 5.51 -24.93 19.32
N THR A 344 5.10 -26.18 19.51
CA THR A 344 6.03 -27.32 19.55
C THR A 344 6.65 -27.55 18.18
N SER A 345 7.87 -28.12 18.12
CA SER A 345 8.59 -28.40 16.86
C SER A 345 7.70 -29.18 15.89
N ASP A 346 7.03 -30.23 16.38
CA ASP A 346 6.19 -31.12 15.58
C ASP A 346 5.04 -30.36 14.89
N ILE A 347 4.35 -29.45 15.60
CA ILE A 347 3.23 -28.68 15.03
C ILE A 347 3.73 -27.62 14.04
N LEU A 348 4.96 -27.11 14.23
CA LEU A 348 5.57 -26.19 13.28
C LEU A 348 5.96 -26.88 11.97
N GLU A 349 6.50 -28.09 12.06
CA GLU A 349 6.85 -28.91 10.91
C GLU A 349 5.60 -29.30 10.12
N ASP A 350 4.56 -29.79 10.80
CA ASP A 350 3.27 -30.10 10.17
C ASP A 350 2.62 -28.86 9.54
N PHE A 351 2.68 -27.71 10.22
CA PHE A 351 2.16 -26.46 9.68
C PHE A 351 2.92 -26.03 8.42
N ALA A 352 4.25 -26.10 8.43
CA ALA A 352 5.08 -25.80 7.26
C ALA A 352 4.77 -26.77 6.10
N TYR A 353 4.57 -28.05 6.40
CA TYR A 353 4.18 -29.06 5.42
C TYR A 353 2.85 -28.69 4.74
N PHE A 354 1.76 -28.51 5.49
CA PHE A 354 0.44 -28.26 4.90
C PHE A 354 0.28 -26.89 4.22
N THR A 355 1.14 -25.94 4.56
CA THR A 355 1.09 -24.57 4.03
C THR A 355 2.06 -24.32 2.89
N THR A 356 2.82 -25.32 2.49
CA THR A 356 3.62 -25.31 1.27
C THR A 356 2.97 -26.18 0.19
N VAL A 357 3.34 -25.98 -1.07
CA VAL A 357 2.90 -26.83 -2.17
C VAL A 357 3.76 -28.08 -2.19
N ALA A 358 3.13 -29.26 -2.17
CA ALA A 358 3.83 -30.53 -2.25
C ALA A 358 4.70 -30.62 -3.52
N ALA A 359 5.86 -31.26 -3.41
CA ALA A 359 6.86 -31.29 -4.47
C ALA A 359 6.42 -32.06 -5.73
N ASP A 360 5.51 -33.03 -5.56
CA ASP A 360 5.31 -34.12 -6.53
C ASP A 360 4.11 -33.94 -7.48
N ASP A 361 3.14 -33.07 -7.16
CA ASP A 361 2.03 -32.74 -8.06
C ASP A 361 1.91 -31.22 -8.18
N ARG A 362 2.16 -30.67 -9.38
CA ARG A 362 2.15 -29.22 -9.65
C ARG A 362 0.93 -28.76 -10.43
N ARG A 363 -0.05 -29.64 -10.66
CA ARG A 363 -1.27 -29.27 -11.40
C ARG A 363 -2.11 -28.30 -10.55
N PRO A 364 -2.64 -27.22 -11.15
CA PRO A 364 -3.54 -26.33 -10.45
C PRO A 364 -4.86 -27.05 -10.12
N LEU A 365 -5.52 -26.61 -9.03
CA LEU A 365 -6.73 -27.27 -8.49
C LEU A 365 -7.84 -27.46 -9.55
N ASP A 366 -7.99 -26.50 -10.45
CA ASP A 366 -8.97 -26.54 -11.52
C ASP A 366 -8.66 -27.63 -12.57
N GLN A 367 -7.38 -27.88 -12.87
CA GLN A 367 -6.97 -28.99 -13.71
C GLN A 367 -7.26 -30.35 -13.04
N LYS A 368 -6.93 -30.51 -11.76
CA LYS A 368 -7.20 -31.75 -11.01
C LYS A 368 -8.68 -32.09 -10.99
N LEU A 369 -9.54 -31.09 -10.75
CA LEU A 369 -10.98 -31.28 -10.74
C LEU A 369 -11.54 -31.58 -12.13
N ARG A 370 -10.96 -31.05 -13.22
CA ARG A 370 -11.36 -31.43 -14.59
C ARG A 370 -11.04 -32.88 -14.89
N GLU A 371 -9.83 -33.32 -14.55
CA GLU A 371 -9.37 -34.70 -14.77
C GLU A 371 -10.15 -35.70 -13.92
N ALA A 372 -10.58 -35.30 -12.72
CA ALA A 372 -11.48 -36.07 -11.86
C ALA A 372 -12.97 -36.04 -12.29
N GLY A 373 -13.33 -35.42 -13.42
CA GLY A 373 -14.72 -35.34 -13.88
C GLY A 373 -15.62 -34.39 -13.07
N ARG A 374 -15.04 -33.47 -12.30
CA ARG A 374 -15.70 -32.56 -11.35
C ARG A 374 -15.71 -31.10 -11.81
N THR A 375 -15.81 -30.86 -13.12
CA THR A 375 -15.74 -29.50 -13.71
C THR A 375 -16.76 -28.52 -13.11
N TYR A 376 -17.94 -29.01 -12.71
CA TYR A 376 -18.99 -28.21 -12.07
C TYR A 376 -18.59 -27.65 -10.70
N GLN A 377 -17.61 -28.24 -10.02
CA GLN A 377 -17.18 -27.85 -8.68
C GLN A 377 -16.07 -26.79 -8.68
N ILE A 378 -15.43 -26.50 -9.82
CA ILE A 378 -14.20 -25.67 -9.88
C ILE A 378 -14.40 -24.29 -9.25
N LYS A 379 -15.47 -23.58 -9.61
CA LYS A 379 -15.72 -22.22 -9.07
C LYS A 379 -15.92 -22.24 -7.55
N ASP A 380 -16.63 -23.25 -7.05
CA ASP A 380 -16.89 -23.39 -5.62
C ASP A 380 -15.63 -23.83 -4.87
N ALA A 381 -14.88 -24.78 -5.41
CA ALA A 381 -13.63 -25.30 -4.86
C ALA A 381 -12.56 -24.20 -4.70
N THR A 382 -12.38 -23.33 -5.71
CA THR A 382 -11.45 -22.19 -5.63
C THR A 382 -11.86 -21.23 -4.52
N ARG A 383 -13.15 -20.87 -4.45
CA ARG A 383 -13.67 -20.00 -3.38
C ARG A 383 -13.48 -20.62 -2.00
N ARG A 384 -13.68 -21.94 -1.87
CA ARG A 384 -13.51 -22.68 -0.61
C ARG A 384 -12.05 -22.72 -0.18
N LYS A 385 -11.12 -23.03 -1.09
CA LYS A 385 -9.66 -22.94 -0.88
C LYS A 385 -9.26 -21.56 -0.35
N GLU A 386 -9.72 -20.49 -0.99
CA GLU A 386 -9.41 -19.12 -0.58
C GLU A 386 -9.98 -18.79 0.80
N ARG A 387 -11.22 -19.18 1.08
CA ARG A 387 -11.85 -18.95 2.39
C ARG A 387 -11.11 -19.64 3.53
N PHE A 388 -10.64 -20.87 3.33
CA PHE A 388 -9.81 -21.55 4.33
C PHE A 388 -8.46 -20.83 4.52
N ALA A 389 -7.79 -20.46 3.43
CA ALA A 389 -6.53 -19.73 3.49
C ALA A 389 -6.67 -18.39 4.24
N MET A 390 -7.77 -17.66 4.02
CA MET A 390 -8.07 -16.43 4.75
C MET A 390 -8.34 -16.66 6.24
N ALA A 391 -9.07 -17.73 6.59
CA ALA A 391 -9.32 -18.09 7.99
C ALA A 391 -8.00 -18.46 8.70
N LEU A 392 -7.19 -19.32 8.08
CA LEU A 392 -5.88 -19.70 8.60
C LEU A 392 -4.99 -18.47 8.83
N ARG A 393 -4.95 -17.54 7.86
CA ARG A 393 -4.18 -16.28 7.98
C ARG A 393 -4.70 -15.34 9.07
N ARG A 394 -6.00 -15.31 9.32
CA ARG A 394 -6.61 -14.50 10.39
C ARG A 394 -6.18 -14.99 11.77
N HIS A 395 -6.02 -16.30 11.92
CA HIS A 395 -5.72 -16.97 13.19
C HIS A 395 -4.24 -17.35 13.34
N ILE A 396 -3.39 -17.04 12.36
CA ILE A 396 -1.97 -17.40 12.35
C ILE A 396 -1.16 -16.84 13.53
N ALA A 397 -1.62 -15.71 14.09
CA ALA A 397 -0.97 -15.06 15.22
C ALA A 397 -1.39 -15.64 16.58
N GLN A 398 -2.31 -16.61 16.59
CA GLN A 398 -2.82 -17.28 17.79
C GLN A 398 -2.26 -18.72 17.81
N PRO A 399 -1.26 -19.05 18.64
CA PRO A 399 -0.65 -20.38 18.65
C PRO A 399 -1.65 -21.51 18.87
N SER A 400 -2.62 -21.34 19.78
CA SER A 400 -3.68 -22.32 20.03
C SER A 400 -4.57 -22.56 18.80
N ALA A 401 -4.88 -21.51 18.04
CA ALA A 401 -5.65 -21.63 16.82
C ALA A 401 -4.80 -22.31 15.73
N VAL A 402 -3.54 -21.94 15.55
CA VAL A 402 -2.68 -22.61 14.58
C VAL A 402 -2.54 -24.10 14.89
N THR A 403 -2.32 -24.49 16.15
CA THR A 403 -2.33 -25.91 16.55
C THR A 403 -3.61 -26.61 16.11
N ARG A 404 -4.78 -26.01 16.36
CA ARG A 404 -6.07 -26.62 15.98
C ARG A 404 -6.26 -26.72 14.46
N TYR A 405 -5.82 -25.73 13.70
CA TYR A 405 -5.93 -25.75 12.24
C TYR A 405 -4.94 -26.75 11.61
N THR A 406 -3.70 -26.83 12.13
CA THR A 406 -2.72 -27.83 11.70
C THR A 406 -3.22 -29.26 11.98
N GLN A 407 -3.78 -29.49 13.17
CA GLN A 407 -4.39 -30.78 13.52
C GLN A 407 -5.58 -31.13 12.62
N LEU A 408 -6.42 -30.14 12.26
CA LEU A 408 -7.50 -30.34 11.30
C LEU A 408 -6.96 -30.76 9.93
N LEU A 409 -5.93 -30.08 9.42
CA LEU A 409 -5.31 -30.40 8.13
C LEU A 409 -4.73 -31.81 8.11
N GLY A 410 -4.02 -32.20 9.17
CA GLY A 410 -3.50 -33.57 9.30
C GLY A 410 -4.57 -34.64 9.39
N ASP A 411 -5.68 -34.39 10.11
CA ASP A 411 -6.78 -35.36 10.20
C ASP A 411 -7.51 -35.51 8.85
N VAL A 412 -7.74 -34.40 8.13
CA VAL A 412 -8.35 -34.43 6.79
C VAL A 412 -7.46 -35.18 5.79
N GLU A 413 -6.16 -34.89 5.74
CA GLU A 413 -5.21 -35.57 4.84
C GLU A 413 -5.14 -37.07 5.14
N SER A 414 -4.94 -37.45 6.42
CA SER A 414 -4.80 -38.84 6.85
C SER A 414 -6.05 -39.67 6.53
N ARG A 415 -7.24 -39.13 6.80
CA ARG A 415 -8.51 -39.79 6.50
C ARG A 415 -8.74 -39.91 5.00
N PHE A 416 -8.44 -38.86 4.23
CA PHE A 416 -8.55 -38.91 2.77
C PHE A 416 -7.64 -40.01 2.19
N ALA A 417 -6.39 -40.07 2.64
CA ALA A 417 -5.43 -41.08 2.20
C ALA A 417 -5.89 -42.51 2.52
N ARG A 418 -6.52 -42.71 3.68
CA ARG A 418 -6.99 -44.03 4.15
C ARG A 418 -8.29 -44.49 3.48
N HIS A 419 -9.23 -43.58 3.27
CA HIS A 419 -10.62 -43.94 2.92
C HIS A 419 -11.02 -43.56 1.50
N VAL A 420 -10.36 -42.58 0.88
CA VAL A 420 -10.77 -42.03 -0.41
C VAL A 420 -9.81 -42.41 -1.54
N ARG A 421 -8.49 -42.42 -1.26
CA ARG A 421 -7.46 -42.69 -2.28
C ARG A 421 -7.61 -44.07 -2.94
N ARG A 422 -7.92 -45.10 -2.14
CA ARG A 422 -8.10 -46.47 -2.66
C ARG A 422 -9.33 -46.60 -3.58
N PRO A 423 -10.54 -46.14 -3.18
CA PRO A 423 -11.69 -46.12 -4.08
C PRO A 423 -11.44 -45.37 -5.40
N ILE A 424 -10.71 -44.25 -5.36
CA ILE A 424 -10.31 -43.53 -6.59
C ILE A 424 -9.46 -44.43 -7.50
N SER A 425 -8.44 -45.10 -6.95
CA SER A 425 -7.57 -46.01 -7.73
C SER A 425 -8.28 -47.25 -8.27
N GLU A 426 -9.34 -47.71 -7.59
CA GLU A 426 -10.15 -48.85 -7.99
C GLU A 426 -11.28 -48.46 -8.99
N GLY A 427 -11.36 -47.18 -9.38
CA GLY A 427 -12.34 -46.69 -10.36
C GLY A 427 -13.77 -46.58 -9.80
N ALA A 428 -13.92 -46.31 -8.51
CA ALA A 428 -15.23 -46.11 -7.89
C ALA A 428 -15.99 -44.94 -8.54
N THR A 429 -17.33 -45.00 -8.49
CA THR A 429 -18.18 -43.93 -9.03
C THR A 429 -18.03 -42.63 -8.23
N LEU A 430 -18.29 -41.48 -8.86
CA LEU A 430 -18.24 -40.18 -8.18
C LEU A 430 -19.13 -40.13 -6.92
N ALA A 431 -20.31 -40.78 -6.96
CA ALA A 431 -21.21 -40.85 -5.82
C ALA A 431 -20.62 -41.65 -4.64
N GLN A 432 -19.89 -42.74 -4.92
CA GLN A 432 -19.21 -43.52 -3.88
C GLN A 432 -18.03 -42.74 -3.28
N ILE A 433 -17.29 -42.01 -4.11
CA ILE A 433 -16.19 -41.14 -3.66
C ILE A 433 -16.73 -39.99 -2.81
N ASP A 434 -17.81 -39.33 -3.24
CA ASP A 434 -18.46 -38.25 -2.48
C ASP A 434 -19.00 -38.73 -1.14
N HIS A 435 -19.60 -39.94 -1.12
CA HIS A 435 -20.04 -40.56 0.12
C HIS A 435 -18.87 -40.81 1.06
N ALA A 436 -17.76 -41.39 0.58
CA ALA A 436 -16.57 -41.65 1.41
C ALA A 436 -15.94 -40.35 1.93
N ILE A 437 -15.89 -39.29 1.11
CA ILE A 437 -15.44 -37.97 1.57
C ILE A 437 -16.35 -37.44 2.68
N GLN A 438 -17.67 -37.53 2.52
CA GLN A 438 -18.59 -37.02 3.53
C GLN A 438 -18.52 -37.84 4.83
N SER A 439 -18.69 -39.17 4.75
CA SER A 439 -18.84 -40.03 5.92
C SER A 439 -17.53 -40.31 6.65
N ASP A 440 -16.43 -40.45 5.92
CA ASP A 440 -15.19 -40.97 6.48
C ASP A 440 -14.12 -39.88 6.69
N VAL A 441 -14.28 -38.72 6.02
CA VAL A 441 -13.39 -37.56 6.15
C VAL A 441 -14.10 -36.39 6.84
N LEU A 442 -15.16 -35.83 6.25
CA LEU A 442 -15.74 -34.57 6.71
C LEU A 442 -16.52 -34.71 8.02
N ASP A 443 -17.45 -35.66 8.14
CA ASP A 443 -18.29 -35.81 9.34
C ASP A 443 -17.47 -36.05 10.62
N PRO A 444 -16.44 -36.92 10.63
CA PRO A 444 -15.57 -37.08 11.79
C PRO A 444 -14.79 -35.81 12.14
N CYS A 445 -14.23 -35.10 11.15
CA CYS A 445 -13.52 -33.85 11.38
C CYS A 445 -14.47 -32.74 11.90
N VAL A 446 -15.70 -32.67 11.41
CA VAL A 446 -16.72 -31.74 11.94
C VAL A 446 -17.02 -32.08 13.39
N SER A 447 -17.24 -33.34 13.73
CA SER A 447 -17.50 -33.77 15.11
C SER A 447 -16.35 -33.46 16.07
N GLN A 448 -15.10 -33.48 15.58
CA GLN A 448 -13.92 -33.27 16.40
C GLN A 448 -13.53 -31.78 16.53
N PHE A 449 -13.64 -31.00 15.45
CA PHE A 449 -13.10 -29.64 15.41
C PHE A 449 -14.18 -28.54 15.48
N SER A 450 -15.43 -28.85 15.13
CA SER A 450 -16.54 -27.88 15.10
C SER A 450 -17.48 -28.05 16.29
N SER A 451 -17.68 -26.96 17.04
CA SER A 451 -18.68 -26.84 18.10
C SER A 451 -19.30 -25.45 18.10
N PRO A 452 -20.50 -25.22 18.68
CA PRO A 452 -21.12 -23.90 18.74
C PRO A 452 -20.18 -22.88 19.39
N GLY A 453 -19.83 -21.80 18.67
CA GLY A 453 -18.87 -20.79 19.13
C GLY A 453 -17.39 -21.12 18.87
N SER A 454 -17.07 -22.29 18.29
CA SER A 454 -15.72 -22.61 17.81
C SER A 454 -15.36 -21.78 16.58
N GLU A 455 -14.09 -21.38 16.49
CA GLU A 455 -13.53 -20.70 15.32
C GLU A 455 -13.56 -21.59 14.07
N ILE A 456 -13.44 -22.90 14.27
CA ILE A 456 -13.58 -23.89 13.20
C ILE A 456 -15.04 -24.27 13.09
N THR A 457 -15.70 -23.79 12.03
CA THR A 457 -17.08 -24.14 11.69
C THR A 457 -17.13 -25.39 10.82
N SER A 458 -18.29 -26.04 10.72
CA SER A 458 -18.49 -27.17 9.79
C SER A 458 -18.16 -26.81 8.34
N ALA A 459 -18.52 -25.59 7.92
CA ALA A 459 -18.17 -25.07 6.60
C ALA A 459 -16.65 -24.88 6.44
N LEU A 460 -15.92 -24.60 7.51
CA LEU A 460 -14.47 -24.44 7.45
C LEU A 460 -13.74 -25.79 7.33
N VAL A 461 -14.28 -26.84 7.95
CA VAL A 461 -13.78 -28.21 7.77
C VAL A 461 -13.88 -28.64 6.31
N ASP A 462 -15.03 -28.42 5.66
CA ASP A 462 -15.21 -28.68 4.24
C ASP A 462 -14.22 -27.88 3.37
N ASN A 463 -13.96 -26.61 3.72
CA ASN A 463 -12.99 -25.79 2.99
C ASN A 463 -11.53 -26.29 3.14
N ALA A 464 -11.18 -26.97 4.24
CA ALA A 464 -9.84 -27.51 4.48
C ALA A 464 -9.43 -28.55 3.42
N LEU A 465 -10.40 -29.36 2.98
CA LEU A 465 -10.18 -30.39 1.95
C LEU A 465 -9.73 -29.77 0.62
N TYR A 466 -10.39 -28.69 0.17
CA TYR A 466 -10.03 -27.98 -1.07
C TYR A 466 -8.74 -27.17 -0.92
N TYR A 467 -8.42 -26.74 0.30
CA TYR A 467 -7.14 -26.12 0.59
C TYR A 467 -5.97 -27.10 0.42
N LEU A 468 -6.07 -28.30 1.00
CA LEU A 468 -5.08 -29.38 0.84
C LEU A 468 -4.96 -29.83 -0.62
N ALA A 469 -6.08 -30.00 -1.30
CA ALA A 469 -6.12 -30.31 -2.73
C ALA A 469 -5.34 -29.29 -3.57
N GLY A 470 -5.56 -28.01 -3.29
CA GLY A 470 -4.92 -26.90 -3.99
C GLY A 470 -3.47 -26.67 -3.60
N ASN A 471 -2.99 -27.25 -2.50
CA ASN A 471 -1.58 -27.32 -2.10
C ASN A 471 -0.94 -28.67 -2.42
N CYS A 472 -1.70 -29.55 -3.10
CA CYS A 472 -1.23 -30.85 -3.59
C CYS A 472 -0.92 -31.89 -2.52
N HIS A 473 -1.47 -31.72 -1.32
CA HIS A 473 -1.42 -32.71 -0.23
C HIS A 473 -2.52 -33.78 -0.36
N VAL A 474 -3.52 -33.52 -1.20
CA VAL A 474 -4.61 -34.46 -1.50
C VAL A 474 -4.78 -34.58 -3.02
N SER A 475 -4.79 -35.82 -3.53
CA SER A 475 -4.98 -36.16 -4.94
C SER A 475 -6.43 -36.54 -5.23
N TRP A 476 -7.01 -36.03 -6.31
CA TRP A 476 -8.42 -36.28 -6.70
C TRP A 476 -8.56 -37.29 -7.84
N ASP A 477 -7.43 -37.79 -8.30
CA ASP A 477 -7.25 -38.71 -9.40
C ASP A 477 -6.24 -39.79 -9.02
N ALA A 478 -6.29 -40.89 -9.77
CA ALA A 478 -5.59 -42.15 -9.50
C ALA A 478 -4.08 -42.05 -9.68
#